data_AF-A0A2G9M1Z5-F1
#
_entry.id   AF-A0A2G9M1Z5-F1
#
_cell.length_a   1.000
_cell.length_b   1.000
_cell.length_c   1.000
_cell.angle_alpha   90.00
_cell.angle_beta   90.00
_cell.angle_gamma   90.00
#
_symmetry.space_group_name_H-M   'P 1'
#
loop_
_entity.id
_entity.type
_entity.pdbx_description
1 polymer ?
#
loop_
_entity_poly.entity_id
_entity_poly.type
_entity_poly.pdbx_seq_one_letter_code
_entity_poly.pdbx_strand_id
1 'polypeptide(L)'
;ISGTIVLDDANNKSMYAWQDFSPLGEVYAVRTSNSVSWAGIACANITNIEADETALNIGATEKDGINETFNATSSADFYVGTKHITGCSYSQFLYENDAPASQNNFEELLLNDGTYMLYTAIINQDKTGYDNAAHDFQLMVPEDGHSGDTNPTLYYFYVELN
;
A
#
# COMPACT_ATOMS: atom_id res chain seq x y z
N ILE A 1 -6.81 7.02 10.64
CA ILE A 1 -6.92 5.89 11.57
C ILE A 1 -7.14 6.54 12.92
N SER A 2 -8.31 6.41 13.55
CA SER A 2 -8.53 7.08 14.85
C SER A 2 -8.35 6.10 16.00
N GLY A 3 -7.75 6.57 17.10
CA GLY A 3 -7.56 5.71 18.26
C GLY A 3 -6.50 6.20 19.22
N THR A 4 -6.17 5.32 20.16
CA THR A 4 -5.12 5.52 21.14
C THR A 4 -3.95 4.59 20.80
N ILE A 5 -2.76 5.16 20.61
CA ILE A 5 -1.53 4.36 20.57
C ILE A 5 -1.11 4.14 22.02
N VAL A 6 -0.91 2.89 22.41
CA VAL A 6 -0.52 2.53 23.77
C VAL A 6 0.84 1.87 23.76
N LEU A 7 1.75 2.37 24.59
CA LEU A 7 3.01 1.70 24.89
C LEU A 7 2.75 0.68 26.02
N ASP A 8 2.59 -0.57 25.64
CA ASP A 8 2.33 -1.70 26.53
C ASP A 8 3.57 -2.63 26.67
N ASP A 9 3.70 -3.25 27.84
CA ASP A 9 4.57 -4.41 28.01
C ASP A 9 3.92 -5.72 27.54
N ALA A 10 4.67 -6.83 27.59
CA ALA A 10 4.16 -8.16 27.17
C ALA A 10 3.00 -8.70 28.04
N ASN A 11 2.64 -8.04 29.14
CA ASN A 11 1.52 -8.39 30.02
C ASN A 11 0.33 -7.42 29.87
N ASN A 12 0.30 -6.62 28.80
CA ASN A 12 -0.69 -5.56 28.55
C ASN A 12 -0.75 -4.53 29.69
N LYS A 13 0.40 -4.15 30.25
CA LYS A 13 0.51 -3.03 31.19
C LYS A 13 0.95 -1.77 30.47
N SER A 14 0.06 -0.79 30.46
CA SER A 14 0.27 0.48 29.78
C SER A 14 1.18 1.41 30.55
N MET A 15 2.30 1.78 29.91
CA MET A 15 3.20 2.80 30.38
C MET A 15 2.72 4.20 29.94
N TYR A 16 2.24 4.32 28.70
CA TYR A 16 1.78 5.60 28.15
C TYR A 16 0.73 5.39 27.06
N ALA A 17 -0.16 6.38 26.90
CA ALA A 17 -1.19 6.40 25.87
C ALA A 17 -1.19 7.77 25.18
N TRP A 18 -1.01 7.79 23.87
CA TRP A 18 -1.24 8.97 23.04
C TRP A 18 -2.68 8.96 22.55
N GLN A 19 -3.48 9.93 22.98
CA GLN A 19 -4.90 10.06 22.60
C GLN A 19 -5.08 10.99 21.39
N ASP A 20 -6.25 10.87 20.75
CA ASP A 20 -6.70 11.68 19.63
C ASP A 20 -5.67 11.76 18.49
N PHE A 21 -5.05 10.62 18.19
CA PHE A 21 -4.10 10.54 17.09
C PHE A 21 -4.85 10.62 15.76
N SER A 22 -4.47 11.60 14.96
CA SER A 22 -4.84 11.77 13.56
C SER A 22 -3.58 11.47 12.74
N PRO A 23 -3.19 10.19 12.60
CA PRO A 23 -1.97 9.78 11.93
C PRO A 23 -1.95 10.24 10.47
N LEU A 24 -0.83 10.81 10.08
CA LEU A 24 -0.42 10.88 8.67
C LEU A 24 0.65 9.81 8.46
N GLY A 25 0.87 9.42 7.21
CA GLY A 25 1.88 8.43 6.86
C GLY A 25 1.36 7.43 5.85
N GLU A 26 1.88 6.22 5.91
CA GLU A 26 1.76 5.26 4.83
C GLU A 26 1.50 3.85 5.37
N VAL A 27 0.67 3.11 4.64
CA VAL A 27 0.42 1.70 4.87
C VAL A 27 1.04 0.92 3.71
N TYR A 28 1.82 -0.11 4.04
CA TYR A 28 2.49 -0.97 3.07
C TYR A 28 2.01 -2.40 3.22
N ALA A 29 1.76 -3.07 2.10
CA ALA A 29 1.56 -4.52 2.04
C ALA A 29 2.64 -5.19 1.18
N VAL A 30 3.20 -6.30 1.66
CA VAL A 30 4.28 -7.04 0.99
C VAL A 30 4.09 -8.56 1.15
N ARG A 31 4.47 -9.34 0.13
CA ARG A 31 4.33 -10.82 0.11
C ARG A 31 5.47 -11.58 0.81
N THR A 32 6.19 -10.95 1.74
CA THR A 32 7.31 -11.59 2.44
C THR A 32 7.23 -11.42 3.95
N SER A 33 7.55 -12.50 4.66
CA SER A 33 7.81 -12.49 6.11
C SER A 33 9.24 -12.07 6.44
N ASN A 34 10.13 -12.01 5.44
CA ASN A 34 11.48 -11.50 5.62
C ASN A 34 11.43 -9.99 5.90
N SER A 35 12.48 -9.46 6.53
CA SER A 35 12.58 -8.04 6.80
C SER A 35 12.63 -7.24 5.50
N VAL A 36 11.67 -6.33 5.32
CA VAL A 36 11.69 -5.31 4.25
C VAL A 36 12.94 -4.44 4.38
N SER A 37 13.60 -4.19 3.25
CA SER A 37 14.76 -3.29 3.18
C SER A 37 14.33 -1.82 3.03
N TRP A 38 13.95 -1.18 4.14
CA TRP A 38 13.50 0.23 4.14
C TRP A 38 14.57 1.22 3.64
N ALA A 39 15.86 0.94 3.85
CA ALA A 39 16.92 1.77 3.28
C ALA A 39 16.98 1.68 1.74
N GLY A 40 16.62 0.52 1.19
CA GLY A 40 16.60 0.23 -0.25
C GLY A 40 15.38 0.78 -0.99
N ILE A 41 14.29 1.10 -0.28
CA ILE A 41 12.97 1.38 -0.85
C ILE A 41 12.96 2.41 -1.98
N ALA A 42 12.45 2.09 -3.15
CA ALA A 42 12.39 3.01 -4.29
C ALA A 42 11.09 2.81 -5.06
N CYS A 43 10.77 3.72 -5.99
CA CYS A 43 9.70 3.49 -6.95
C CYS A 43 9.92 2.16 -7.68
N ALA A 44 8.87 1.35 -7.79
CA ALA A 44 8.91 0.16 -8.62
C ALA A 44 9.10 0.56 -10.10
N ASN A 45 9.61 -0.38 -10.89
CA ASN A 45 9.66 -0.28 -12.34
C ASN A 45 9.01 -1.50 -13.00
N ILE A 46 8.85 -1.48 -14.33
CA ILE A 46 8.19 -2.56 -15.07
C ILE A 46 8.81 -3.94 -14.79
N THR A 47 10.13 -4.03 -14.67
CA THR A 47 10.80 -5.31 -14.39
C THR A 47 10.47 -5.84 -12.99
N ASN A 48 10.28 -4.95 -12.01
CA ASN A 48 9.81 -5.36 -10.68
C ASN A 48 8.37 -5.87 -10.74
N ILE A 49 7.52 -5.20 -11.52
CA ILE A 49 6.09 -5.54 -11.65
C ILE A 49 5.92 -6.88 -12.36
N GLU A 50 6.53 -7.07 -13.54
CA GLU A 50 6.48 -8.31 -14.30
C GLU A 50 7.00 -9.52 -13.49
N ALA A 51 8.00 -9.29 -12.63
CA ALA A 51 8.51 -10.31 -11.73
C ALA A 51 7.49 -10.68 -10.63
N ASP A 52 6.74 -9.70 -10.11
CA ASP A 52 5.70 -9.92 -9.11
C ASP A 52 4.49 -10.64 -9.73
N GLU A 53 4.08 -10.23 -10.93
CA GLU A 53 3.02 -10.89 -11.71
C GLU A 53 3.37 -12.34 -12.00
N THR A 54 4.59 -12.61 -12.47
CA THR A 54 5.08 -13.98 -12.70
C THR A 54 5.01 -14.81 -11.42
N ALA A 55 5.35 -14.22 -10.28
CA ALA A 55 5.30 -14.90 -8.98
C ALA A 55 3.88 -15.12 -8.44
N LEU A 56 2.87 -14.43 -9.00
CA LEU A 56 1.45 -14.59 -8.71
C LEU A 56 0.70 -15.29 -9.84
N ASN A 57 1.42 -15.83 -10.83
CA ASN A 57 0.83 -16.48 -12.00
C ASN A 57 -0.19 -15.57 -12.73
N ILE A 58 0.08 -14.27 -12.73
CA ILE A 58 -0.64 -13.26 -13.50
C ILE A 58 0.04 -13.17 -14.88
N GLY A 59 -0.74 -13.36 -15.93
CA GLY A 59 -0.26 -13.30 -17.31
C GLY A 59 -0.05 -11.86 -17.78
N ALA A 60 1.02 -11.61 -18.53
CA ALA A 60 1.41 -10.28 -19.06
C ALA A 60 0.42 -9.60 -20.03
N THR A 61 -0.76 -10.18 -20.26
CA THR A 61 -1.83 -9.58 -21.09
C THR A 61 -3.18 -9.58 -20.38
N GLU A 62 -3.21 -9.93 -19.10
CA GLU A 62 -4.41 -9.92 -18.29
C GLU A 62 -4.82 -8.48 -18.02
N LYS A 63 -6.13 -8.22 -18.09
CA LYS A 63 -6.64 -6.85 -18.03
C LYS A 63 -6.64 -6.28 -16.61
N ASP A 64 -6.63 -7.18 -15.64
CA ASP A 64 -6.53 -6.96 -14.20
C ASP A 64 -5.12 -7.23 -13.68
N GLY A 65 -4.12 -7.30 -14.58
CA GLY A 65 -2.71 -7.35 -14.22
C GLY A 65 -2.26 -6.11 -13.44
N ILE A 66 -1.11 -6.22 -12.80
CA ILE A 66 -0.54 -5.17 -11.96
C ILE A 66 -0.17 -3.97 -12.83
N ASN A 67 0.52 -4.17 -13.97
CA ASN A 67 0.93 -3.06 -14.82
C ASN A 67 -0.23 -2.42 -15.60
N GLU A 68 -1.33 -3.14 -15.83
CA GLU A 68 -2.57 -2.61 -16.40
C GLU A 68 -3.34 -1.77 -15.38
N THR A 69 -3.32 -2.19 -14.10
CA THR A 69 -4.01 -1.51 -13.00
C THR A 69 -3.25 -0.26 -12.53
N PHE A 70 -1.94 -0.38 -12.30
CA PHE A 70 -1.06 0.70 -11.83
C PHE A 70 -0.42 1.45 -13.00
N ASN A 71 -1.26 2.06 -13.84
CA ASN A 71 -0.84 2.66 -15.11
C ASN A 71 -0.66 4.20 -15.07
N ALA A 72 -0.89 4.84 -13.91
CA ALA A 72 -0.69 6.27 -13.78
C ALA A 72 0.82 6.58 -13.69
N THR A 73 1.26 7.58 -14.46
CA THR A 73 2.68 7.93 -14.61
C THR A 73 3.14 9.05 -13.68
N SER A 74 2.39 9.32 -12.62
CA SER A 74 2.71 10.35 -11.64
C SER A 74 2.17 9.96 -10.28
N SER A 75 2.96 10.20 -9.24
CA SER A 75 2.54 9.97 -7.86
C SER A 75 2.71 11.19 -6.97
N ALA A 76 2.02 11.21 -5.84
CA ALA A 76 2.34 12.10 -4.74
C ALA A 76 3.77 11.85 -4.22
N ASP A 77 4.38 12.91 -3.68
CA ASP A 77 5.66 12.86 -3.01
C ASP A 77 5.45 12.59 -1.51
N PHE A 78 6.29 11.75 -0.91
CA PHE A 78 6.27 11.46 0.53
C PHE A 78 7.64 10.97 1.00
N TYR A 79 7.76 10.68 2.29
CA TYR A 79 8.99 10.17 2.90
C TYR A 79 8.77 8.78 3.46
N VAL A 80 9.77 7.92 3.28
CA VAL A 80 9.90 6.65 4.00
C VAL A 80 11.15 6.76 4.86
N GLY A 81 10.97 6.90 6.17
CA GLY A 81 12.02 7.38 7.08
C GLY A 81 12.63 8.70 6.59
N THR A 82 13.89 8.67 6.17
CA THR A 82 14.58 9.87 5.63
C THR A 82 14.64 9.91 4.10
N LYS A 83 14.04 8.94 3.41
CA LYS A 83 14.13 8.82 1.96
C LYS A 83 12.94 9.49 1.30
N HIS A 84 13.21 10.50 0.46
CA HIS A 84 12.19 11.17 -0.32
C HIS A 84 11.81 10.31 -1.52
N ILE A 85 10.56 9.86 -1.55
CA ILE A 85 9.95 9.16 -2.67
C ILE A 85 9.24 10.19 -3.52
N THR A 86 9.60 10.26 -4.80
CA THR A 86 9.07 11.26 -5.74
C THR A 86 9.10 10.71 -7.16
N GLY A 87 8.10 11.09 -7.96
CA GLY A 87 8.06 10.79 -9.39
C GLY A 87 7.93 9.32 -9.73
N CYS A 88 7.16 8.54 -8.96
CA CYS A 88 6.90 7.14 -9.30
C CYS A 88 5.94 7.06 -10.49
N SER A 89 6.23 6.14 -11.41
CA SER A 89 5.49 5.96 -12.68
C SER A 89 4.47 4.82 -12.66
N TYR A 90 4.19 4.26 -11.48
CA TYR A 90 3.28 3.14 -11.28
C TYR A 90 2.44 3.39 -10.03
N SER A 91 1.38 4.16 -10.24
CA SER A 91 0.34 4.40 -9.25
C SER A 91 -1.05 4.19 -9.85
N GLN A 92 -2.06 4.24 -8.99
CA GLN A 92 -3.47 4.26 -9.36
C GLN A 92 -4.28 5.01 -8.29
N PHE A 93 -5.49 5.42 -8.65
CA PHE A 93 -6.39 6.12 -7.75
C PHE A 93 -7.66 5.29 -7.55
N LEU A 94 -7.88 4.83 -6.31
CA LEU A 94 -9.06 4.05 -5.96
C LEU A 94 -10.32 4.91 -6.00
N TYR A 95 -11.48 4.27 -5.99
CA TYR A 95 -12.73 5.00 -6.14
C TYR A 95 -13.15 5.73 -4.86
N GLU A 96 -13.88 6.83 -5.05
CA GLU A 96 -14.62 7.62 -4.07
C GLU A 96 -16.09 7.62 -4.49
N ASN A 97 -16.97 7.02 -3.69
CA ASN A 97 -18.42 6.94 -3.95
C ASN A 97 -18.73 6.48 -5.40
N ASP A 98 -18.21 5.30 -5.76
CA ASP A 98 -18.38 4.67 -7.09
C ASP A 98 -17.91 5.53 -8.29
N ALA A 99 -16.99 6.45 -8.05
CA ALA A 99 -16.34 7.26 -9.09
C ALA A 99 -14.82 7.29 -8.90
N PRO A 100 -14.01 7.47 -9.96
CA PRO A 100 -12.58 7.67 -9.81
C PRO A 100 -12.26 8.77 -8.80
N ALA A 101 -11.36 8.52 -7.83
CA ALA A 101 -10.99 9.53 -6.85
C ALA A 101 -10.47 10.79 -7.53
N SER A 102 -10.66 11.91 -6.83
CA SER A 102 -9.82 13.08 -7.05
C SER A 102 -8.35 12.74 -6.81
N GLN A 103 -7.44 13.35 -7.58
CA GLN A 103 -6.00 13.19 -7.35
C GLN A 103 -5.68 13.41 -5.86
N ASN A 104 -4.99 12.43 -5.26
CA ASN A 104 -4.44 12.38 -3.91
C ASN A 104 -5.28 11.74 -2.77
N ASN A 105 -6.59 11.50 -2.88
CA ASN A 105 -7.35 11.02 -1.71
C ASN A 105 -7.21 9.50 -1.42
N PHE A 106 -7.13 8.67 -2.47
CA PHE A 106 -6.84 7.24 -2.33
C PHE A 106 -5.86 6.80 -3.41
N GLU A 107 -4.74 7.52 -3.46
CA GLU A 107 -3.62 7.08 -4.28
C GLU A 107 -2.98 5.85 -3.67
N GLU A 108 -2.76 4.86 -4.52
CA GLU A 108 -1.96 3.70 -4.23
C GLU A 108 -0.81 3.64 -5.22
N LEU A 109 0.41 3.38 -4.74
CA LEU A 109 1.58 3.31 -5.58
C LEU A 109 2.46 2.11 -5.27
N LEU A 110 3.24 1.74 -6.28
CA LEU A 110 4.13 0.60 -6.21
C LEU A 110 5.55 1.02 -5.86
N LEU A 111 6.07 0.45 -4.77
CA LEU A 111 7.47 0.55 -4.39
C LEU A 111 8.15 -0.82 -4.49
N ASN A 112 9.47 -0.83 -4.48
CA ASN A 112 10.28 -2.03 -4.39
C ASN A 112 11.44 -1.80 -3.42
N ASP A 113 11.72 -2.78 -2.55
CA ASP A 113 12.81 -2.69 -1.57
C ASP A 113 14.18 -3.19 -2.11
N GLY A 114 14.22 -3.53 -3.40
CA GLY A 114 15.32 -4.21 -4.08
C GLY A 114 15.08 -5.71 -4.26
N THR A 115 14.05 -6.29 -3.65
CA THR A 115 13.69 -7.70 -3.79
C THR A 115 12.18 -7.90 -3.93
N TYR A 116 11.39 -7.27 -3.05
CA TYR A 116 9.95 -7.44 -2.98
C TYR A 116 9.22 -6.17 -3.39
N MET A 117 8.06 -6.35 -4.02
CA MET A 117 7.10 -5.28 -4.28
C MET A 117 6.35 -4.90 -3.01
N LEU A 118 6.10 -3.60 -2.84
CA LEU A 118 5.26 -3.06 -1.79
C LEU A 118 4.10 -2.29 -2.42
N TYR A 119 2.89 -2.65 -2.02
CA TYR A 119 1.65 -1.95 -2.33
C TYR A 119 1.46 -0.89 -1.25
N THR A 120 1.53 0.38 -1.65
CA THR A 120 1.63 1.50 -0.71
C THR A 120 0.41 2.39 -0.82
N ALA A 121 -0.33 2.54 0.27
CA ALA A 121 -1.41 3.51 0.38
C ALA A 121 -0.98 4.68 1.27
N ILE A 122 -1.30 5.90 0.85
CA ILE A 122 -1.12 7.10 1.67
C ILE A 122 -2.32 7.26 2.59
N ILE A 123 -2.08 7.52 3.88
CA ILE A 123 -3.13 7.77 4.86
C ILE A 123 -3.71 9.17 4.65
N ASN A 124 -4.99 9.22 4.30
CA ASN A 124 -5.78 10.44 4.17
C ASN A 124 -6.98 10.40 5.14
N GLN A 125 -6.93 11.25 6.16
CA GLN A 125 -7.94 11.31 7.22
C GLN A 125 -9.37 11.47 6.68
N ASP A 126 -10.26 10.58 7.13
CA ASP A 126 -11.73 10.67 6.98
C ASP A 126 -12.21 11.01 5.56
N LYS A 127 -11.57 10.45 4.53
CA LYS A 127 -11.98 10.65 3.13
C LYS A 127 -13.15 9.75 2.78
N THR A 128 -14.05 10.24 1.93
CA THR A 128 -15.18 9.46 1.43
C THR A 128 -14.68 8.38 0.48
N GLY A 129 -14.64 7.12 0.94
CA GLY A 129 -14.16 6.00 0.16
C GLY A 129 -15.15 5.47 -0.86
N TYR A 130 -14.80 4.34 -1.47
CA TYR A 130 -15.52 3.71 -2.58
C TYR A 130 -16.98 3.40 -2.23
N ASP A 131 -17.27 3.14 -0.97
CA ASP A 131 -18.57 2.75 -0.41
C ASP A 131 -19.36 3.90 0.22
N ASN A 132 -18.92 5.15 0.02
CA ASN A 132 -19.49 6.37 0.60
C ASN A 132 -19.37 6.45 2.14
N ALA A 133 -18.56 5.60 2.77
CA ALA A 133 -18.15 5.73 4.17
C ALA A 133 -16.83 6.52 4.30
N ALA A 134 -16.53 6.97 5.51
CA ALA A 134 -15.25 7.59 5.81
C ALA A 134 -14.17 6.52 6.00
N HIS A 135 -13.08 6.63 5.23
CA HIS A 135 -11.90 5.78 5.32
C HIS A 135 -10.65 6.63 5.43
N ASP A 136 -9.65 6.07 6.10
CA ASP A 136 -8.37 6.72 6.28
C ASP A 136 -7.33 6.30 5.24
N PHE A 137 -7.54 5.13 4.64
CA PHE A 137 -6.77 4.63 3.50
C PHE A 137 -7.61 3.55 2.81
N GLN A 138 -7.28 3.30 1.55
CA GLN A 138 -7.77 2.15 0.80
C GLN A 138 -6.55 1.53 0.12
N LEU A 139 -6.48 0.21 0.08
CA LEU A 139 -5.35 -0.51 -0.48
C LEU A 139 -5.87 -1.76 -1.19
N MET A 140 -5.40 -2.01 -2.40
CA MET A 140 -5.60 -3.28 -3.09
C MET A 140 -4.31 -4.10 -3.06
N VAL A 141 -4.45 -5.41 -3.15
CA VAL A 141 -3.31 -6.29 -3.34
C VAL A 141 -3.69 -7.34 -4.38
N PRO A 142 -2.78 -7.72 -5.28
CA PRO A 142 -3.06 -8.75 -6.27
C PRO A 142 -3.13 -10.13 -5.64
N GLU A 143 -3.80 -11.04 -6.32
CA GLU A 143 -4.03 -12.42 -5.91
C GLU A 143 -3.91 -13.33 -7.13
N ASP A 144 -3.52 -14.59 -6.95
CA ASP A 144 -3.64 -15.59 -8.00
C ASP A 144 -5.11 -16.05 -8.11
N GLY A 145 -5.84 -15.43 -9.04
CA GLY A 145 -7.23 -15.79 -9.34
C GLY A 145 -7.38 -16.95 -10.33
N HIS A 146 -6.29 -17.55 -10.82
CA HIS A 146 -6.35 -18.46 -11.97
C HIS A 146 -6.78 -19.87 -11.63
N SER A 147 -7.42 -20.52 -12.61
CA SER A 147 -7.64 -21.98 -12.62
C SER A 147 -8.36 -22.54 -11.39
N GLY A 148 -9.12 -21.72 -10.68
CA GLY A 148 -9.78 -22.12 -9.44
C GLY A 148 -8.81 -22.30 -8.28
N ASP A 149 -7.68 -21.58 -8.28
CA ASP A 149 -6.84 -21.47 -7.09
C ASP A 149 -7.68 -20.91 -5.93
N THR A 150 -7.42 -21.48 -4.76
CA THR A 150 -8.14 -21.17 -3.51
C THR A 150 -7.16 -20.91 -2.37
N ASN A 151 -5.86 -20.86 -2.69
CA ASN A 151 -4.84 -20.58 -1.70
C ASN A 151 -4.76 -19.06 -1.54
N PRO A 152 -4.95 -18.52 -0.34
CA PRO A 152 -4.81 -17.08 -0.17
C PRO A 152 -3.35 -16.66 -0.34
N THR A 153 -3.11 -15.59 -1.10
CA THR A 153 -1.82 -14.91 -1.10
C THR A 153 -1.67 -14.16 0.22
N LEU A 154 -0.62 -14.51 0.96
CA LEU A 154 -0.34 -13.90 2.25
C LEU A 154 0.42 -12.57 2.09
N TYR A 155 -0.13 -11.52 2.70
CA TYR A 155 0.49 -10.20 2.80
C TYR A 155 0.80 -9.82 4.24
N TYR A 156 1.94 -9.18 4.44
CA TYR A 156 2.38 -8.61 5.70
C TYR A 156 2.23 -7.09 5.63
N PHE A 157 1.58 -6.53 6.65
CA PHE A 157 1.32 -5.10 6.73
C PHE A 157 2.38 -4.40 7.58
N TYR A 158 2.85 -3.26 7.07
CA TYR A 158 3.68 -2.32 7.78
C TYR A 158 3.00 -0.96 7.76
N VAL A 159 3.19 -0.18 8.80
CA VAL A 159 2.65 1.18 8.89
C VAL A 159 3.78 2.09 9.34
N GLU A 160 4.00 3.17 8.59
CA GLU A 160 4.80 4.30 9.02
C GLU A 160 3.84 5.43 9.41
N LEU A 161 4.04 5.97 10.61
CA LEU A 161 3.24 7.08 11.15
C LEU A 161 4.16 8.28 11.32
N ASN A 162 3.76 9.40 10.73
CA ASN A 162 4.48 10.68 10.72
C ASN A 162 3.92 11.67 11.74
#